data_AF-A0A090EA34-F1
#
_entry.id   AF-A0A090EA34-F1
#
_cell.length_a   1.000
_cell.length_b   1.000
_cell.length_c   1.000
_cell.angle_alpha   90.00
_cell.angle_beta   90.00
_cell.angle_gamma   90.00
#
_symmetry.space_group_name_H-M   'P 1'
#
loop_
_entity.id
_entity.type
_entity.pdbx_description
1 polymer ?
#
loop_
_entity_poly.entity_id
_entity_poly.type
_entity_poly.pdbx_seq_one_letter_code
_entity_poly.pdbx_strand_id
1 'polypeptide(L)'
;MPRLPVEIRVTPWRNVDGQPEWADSRIAAYRIWQEFDGRHWYQAHEWEYRGGNRERCQEQWIHGVRGWSKDAAPPEAGDDPPP
;
A
#
# COMPACT_ATOMS: atom_id res chain seq x y z
N MET A 1 13.69 -14.79 21.63
CA MET A 1 12.44 -15.29 21.04
C MET A 1 12.58 -15.20 19.53
N PRO A 2 12.27 -16.24 18.74
CA PRO A 2 12.25 -16.11 17.29
C PRO A 2 11.19 -15.06 16.91
N ARG A 3 11.53 -14.12 16.03
CA ARG A 3 10.53 -13.23 15.41
C ARG A 3 9.55 -14.13 14.66
N LEU A 4 8.26 -13.93 14.88
CA LEU A 4 7.23 -14.52 14.02
C LEU A 4 7.48 -14.02 12.59
N PRO A 5 7.24 -14.85 11.56
CA PRO A 5 7.36 -14.40 10.18
C PRO A 5 6.39 -13.23 9.95
N VAL A 6 6.92 -12.14 9.40
CA VAL A 6 6.13 -10.96 9.04
C VAL A 6 5.30 -11.29 7.80
N GLU A 7 4.00 -11.07 7.88
CA GLU A 7 3.08 -11.23 6.75
C GLU A 7 2.84 -9.88 6.10
N ILE A 8 3.23 -9.74 4.82
CA ILE A 8 3.00 -8.54 4.03
C ILE A 8 1.98 -8.84 2.94
N ARG A 9 1.02 -7.94 2.78
CA ARG A 9 0.00 -7.97 1.73
C ARG A 9 -0.19 -6.59 1.13
N VAL A 10 -0.75 -6.55 -0.06
CA VAL A 10 -0.99 -5.32 -0.81
C VAL A 10 -2.33 -5.37 -1.53
N THR A 11 -3.01 -4.23 -1.63
CA THR A 11 -4.22 -4.13 -2.48
C THR A 11 -3.82 -4.03 -3.95
N PRO A 12 -4.68 -4.45 -4.90
CA PRO A 12 -4.50 -4.09 -6.30
C PRO A 12 -4.41 -2.58 -6.48
N TRP A 13 -3.71 -2.14 -7.52
CA TRP A 13 -3.69 -0.73 -7.92
C TRP A 13 -5.10 -0.25 -8.27
N ARG A 14 -5.51 0.86 -7.68
CA ARG A 14 -6.76 1.54 -8.00
C ARG A 14 -6.44 2.81 -8.78
N ASN A 15 -6.79 2.80 -10.07
CA ASN A 15 -6.71 3.98 -10.92
C ASN A 15 -7.78 4.99 -10.50
N VAL A 16 -7.34 6.24 -10.28
CA VAL A 16 -8.20 7.38 -9.93
C VAL A 16 -8.17 8.48 -11.00
N ASP A 17 -7.40 8.28 -12.07
CA ASP A 17 -7.48 9.13 -13.25
C ASP A 17 -8.89 9.05 -13.85
N GLY A 18 -9.52 10.22 -14.03
CA GLY A 18 -10.91 10.32 -14.49
C GLY A 18 -12.00 10.20 -13.41
N GLN A 19 -11.67 9.99 -12.14
CA GLN A 19 -12.68 10.05 -11.06
C GLN A 19 -13.00 11.51 -10.70
N PRO A 20 -14.27 11.97 -10.74
CA PRO A 20 -14.61 13.37 -10.52
C PRO A 20 -14.17 13.91 -9.15
N GLU A 21 -14.28 13.10 -8.10
CA GLU A 21 -13.82 13.44 -6.75
C GLU A 21 -12.28 13.61 -6.64
N TRP A 22 -11.53 13.12 -7.63
CA TRP A 22 -10.08 13.22 -7.74
C TRP A 22 -9.65 14.11 -8.91
N ALA A 23 -10.54 14.93 -9.47
CA ALA A 23 -10.26 15.73 -10.67
C ALA A 23 -9.00 16.60 -10.49
N ASP A 24 -8.87 17.27 -9.34
CA ASP A 24 -7.74 18.16 -9.01
C ASP A 24 -6.53 17.42 -8.39
N SER A 25 -6.62 16.10 -8.18
CA SER A 25 -5.53 15.33 -7.61
C SER A 25 -4.37 15.17 -8.59
N ARG A 26 -3.14 15.22 -8.07
CA ARG A 26 -1.94 14.87 -8.83
C ARG A 26 -1.72 13.35 -8.93
N ILE A 27 -2.54 12.55 -8.26
CA ILE A 27 -2.41 11.09 -8.19
C ILE A 27 -3.17 10.45 -9.38
N ALA A 28 -2.52 9.51 -10.05
CA ALA A 28 -3.09 8.69 -11.13
C ALA A 28 -3.64 7.36 -10.60
N ALA A 29 -2.94 6.74 -9.65
CA ALA A 29 -3.34 5.50 -9.02
C ALA A 29 -2.80 5.39 -7.59
N TYR A 30 -3.43 4.57 -6.76
CA TYR A 30 -2.94 4.27 -5.41
C TYR A 30 -3.16 2.80 -5.03
N ARG A 31 -2.41 2.33 -4.04
CA ARG A 31 -2.64 1.05 -3.34
C ARG A 31 -2.22 1.13 -1.88
N ILE A 32 -2.61 0.14 -1.10
CA ILE A 32 -2.36 0.07 0.34
C ILE A 32 -1.53 -1.17 0.64
N TRP A 33 -0.39 -0.98 1.30
CA TRP A 33 0.43 -2.01 1.90
C TRP A 33 -0.04 -2.30 3.31
N GLN A 34 -0.03 -3.57 3.70
CA GLN A 34 -0.47 -4.04 5.01
C GLN A 34 0.54 -5.05 5.55
N GLU A 35 0.95 -4.87 6.79
CA GLU A 35 1.92 -5.75 7.47
C GLU A 35 1.33 -6.29 8.77
N PHE A 36 1.63 -7.55 9.08
CA PHE A 36 1.37 -8.15 10.39
C PHE A 36 2.63 -8.83 10.95
N ASP A 37 3.10 -8.36 12.12
CA ASP A 37 4.31 -8.87 12.80
C ASP A 37 4.04 -10.03 13.78
N GLY A 38 2.79 -10.52 13.81
CA GLY A 38 2.32 -11.51 14.80
C GLY A 38 1.63 -10.91 16.02
N ARG A 39 1.74 -9.59 16.24
CA ARG A 39 1.11 -8.87 17.36
C ARG A 39 0.41 -7.57 16.95
N HIS A 40 0.95 -6.87 15.96
CA HIS A 40 0.51 -5.57 15.50
C HIS A 40 0.25 -5.59 13.99
N TRP A 41 -0.72 -4.78 13.58
CA TRP A 41 -1.02 -4.51 12.18
C TRP A 41 -0.45 -3.15 11.83
N TYR A 42 0.02 -3.00 10.59
CA TYR A 42 0.49 -1.75 10.03
C TYR A 42 -0.10 -1.55 8.64
N GLN A 43 -0.20 -0.30 8.21
CA GLN A 43 -0.46 0.03 6.81
C GLN A 43 0.46 1.14 6.30
N ALA A 44 0.68 1.18 5.00
CA ALA A 44 1.33 2.27 4.31
C ALA A 44 0.61 2.51 2.97
N HIS A 45 0.55 3.77 2.53
CA HIS A 45 -0.02 4.12 1.25
C HIS A 45 1.07 4.27 0.20
N GLU A 46 0.80 3.78 -1.00
CA GLU A 46 1.64 3.99 -2.18
C GLU A 46 0.81 4.61 -3.29
N TRP A 47 1.38 5.57 -4.01
CA TRP A 47 0.72 6.23 -5.13
C TRP A 47 1.65 6.51 -6.31
N GLU A 48 1.03 6.57 -7.48
CA GLU A 48 1.64 6.97 -8.75
C GLU A 48 1.10 8.34 -9.16
N TYR A 49 1.97 9.27 -9.56
CA TYR A 49 1.56 10.61 -10.01
C TYR A 49 1.16 10.66 -11.49
N ARG A 50 0.29 11.61 -11.83
CA ARG A 50 -0.04 11.98 -13.21
C ARG A 50 1.17 12.67 -13.83
N GLY A 51 1.70 12.12 -14.93
CA GLY A 51 2.82 12.77 -15.66
C GLY A 51 3.85 11.84 -16.28
N GLY A 52 3.67 10.51 -16.25
CA GLY A 52 4.53 9.56 -16.97
C GLY A 52 5.92 9.34 -16.37
N ASN A 53 6.36 10.20 -15.46
CA ASN A 53 7.44 9.86 -14.53
C ASN A 53 6.82 8.96 -13.46
N ARG A 54 7.15 7.67 -13.50
CA ARG A 54 6.77 6.66 -12.48
C ARG A 54 7.50 6.94 -11.16
N GLU A 55 7.41 8.16 -10.65
CA GLU A 55 7.82 8.46 -9.28
C GLU A 55 6.75 7.87 -8.38
N ARG A 56 7.01 6.64 -7.92
CA ARG A 56 6.24 6.00 -6.86
C ARG A 56 6.59 6.73 -5.57
N CYS A 57 5.58 7.27 -4.91
CA CYS A 57 5.72 7.79 -3.55
C CYS A 57 5.08 6.82 -2.59
N GLN A 58 5.74 6.62 -1.44
CA GLN A 58 5.30 5.71 -0.41
C GLN A 58 5.36 6.43 0.94
N GLU A 59 4.32 6.27 1.74
CA GLU A 59 4.28 6.75 3.12
C GLU A 59 5.00 5.81 4.07
N GLN A 60 5.37 6.35 5.23
CA GLN A 60 5.81 5.54 6.36
C GLN A 60 4.68 4.65 6.85
N TRP A 61 5.07 3.50 7.40
CA TRP A 61 4.14 2.61 8.10
C TRP A 61 3.46 3.31 9.27
N ILE A 62 2.14 3.18 9.34
CA ILE A 62 1.31 3.63 10.45
C ILE A 62 0.64 2.43 11.12
N HIS A 63 0.37 2.56 12.42
CA HIS A 63 -0.33 1.51 13.17
C HIS A 63 -1.74 1.29 12.61
N GLY A 64 -2.00 0.06 12.22
CA GLY A 64 -3.30 -0.40 11.79
C GLY A 64 -4.11 -1.03 12.90
N VAL A 65 -5.33 -1.45 12.54
CA VAL A 65 -6.23 -2.17 13.45
C VAL A 65 -6.34 -3.63 13.03
N ARG A 66 -6.82 -4.46 13.98
CA ARG A 66 -6.97 -5.90 13.78
C ARG A 66 -7.79 -6.21 12.52
N GLY A 67 -7.21 -7.03 11.64
CA GLY A 67 -7.90 -7.59 10.48
C GLY A 67 -7.80 -6.76 9.20
N TRP A 68 -7.02 -5.69 9.18
CA TRP A 68 -6.78 -4.91 7.94
C TRP A 68 -6.15 -5.73 6.81
N SER A 69 -5.30 -6.71 7.13
CA SER A 69 -4.65 -7.59 6.16
C SER A 69 -5.55 -8.67 5.53
N LYS A 70 -6.78 -8.86 6.01
CA LYS A 70 -7.55 -10.08 5.69
C LYS A 70 -7.96 -10.21 4.21
N ASP A 71 -8.18 -9.08 3.53
CA ASP A 71 -8.71 -9.03 2.16
C ASP A 71 -7.65 -8.62 1.12
N ALA A 72 -6.41 -8.36 1.54
CA ALA A 72 -5.33 -7.98 0.64
C ALA A 72 -4.65 -9.20 -0.02
N ALA A 73 -4.05 -8.96 -1.17
CA ALA A 73 -3.35 -9.96 -1.97
C ALA A 73 -1.87 -10.05 -1.55
N PRO A 74 -1.16 -11.16 -1.84
CA PRO A 74 0.30 -11.16 -1.73
C PRO A 74 0.92 -10.12 -2.68
N PRO A 75 2.08 -9.53 -2.35
CA PRO A 75 2.81 -8.63 -3.24
C PRO A 75 3.16 -9.31 -4.57
N GLU A 76 3.19 -8.54 -5.67
CA GLU A 76 3.62 -9.05 -6.96
C GLU A 76 5.15 -9.26 -6.97
N ALA A 77 5.65 -10.13 -7.85
CA ALA A 77 7.08 -10.37 -7.94
C ALA A 77 7.82 -9.08 -8.37
N GLY A 78 8.70 -8.58 -7.50
CA GLY A 78 9.43 -7.32 -7.72
C GLY A 78 8.81 -6.09 -7.06
N ASP A 79 7.73 -6.25 -6.30
CA ASP A 79 7.27 -5.21 -5.37
C ASP A 79 8.05 -5.30 -4.05
N ASP A 80 8.78 -4.23 -3.73
CA ASP A 80 9.44 -4.06 -2.43
C ASP A 80 8.50 -3.35 -1.46
N PRO A 81 8.39 -3.81 -0.20
CA PRO A 81 7.61 -3.13 0.81
C PRO A 81 8.20 -1.75 1.15
N PRO A 82 7.37 -0.83 1.66
CA PRO A 82 7.83 0.49 2.06
C PRO A 82 8.93 0.42 3.13
N PRO A 83 9.93 1.33 3.06
CA PRO A 83 11.06 1.38 3.98
C PRO A 83 10.70 1.78 5.41
#